data_AF-C9ZKM3-F1
#
_entry.id   AF-C9ZKM3-F1
#
_cell.length_a   1.000
_cell.length_b   1.000
_cell.length_c   1.000
_cell.angle_alpha   90.00
_cell.angle_beta   90.00
_cell.angle_gamma   90.00
#
_symmetry.space_group_name_H-M   'P 1'
#
loop_
_entity.id
_entity.type
_entity.pdbx_description
1 polymer ?
#
loop_
_entity_poly.entity_id
_entity_poly.type
_entity_poly.pdbx_seq_one_letter_code
_entity_poly.pdbx_strand_id
1 'polypeptide(L)'
;MVSCKATPERASASSNGVQPQAFHTDKCYDAGDITCKKMAKNEGDGGLSQRKNKPRGRPQPFSHLLVCDFEATCDADSAGLYPHEIIEFPVVCIDTAQLAVVAEFHSYVHPVRRPKLTAFCKELTGITQSVVDDAPTLPEVIQKFGQWVREVVYPLCKMWKQQYPPSQLASNCLGDLEKKFKYDEKDNKEWVGCERMVCFTTDGPWDMRKFMHECSVVRDGHIFPPLFYRWVDVRKCFKQHFNKWPRKLVDMLRTLRLDFEGKQHSGIDDSRNIARILIELMRRGFFVRRVSTIEYKCPMDVGGVILTQEMRELCDEENAKAKQRHLRE
;
A
#
# COMPACT_ATOMS: atom_id res chain seq x y z
N MET A 1 2.49 26.83 80.16
CA MET A 1 2.99 28.02 79.42
C MET A 1 2.63 27.79 77.95
N VAL A 2 1.48 28.28 77.50
CA VAL A 2 1.27 29.64 76.89
C VAL A 2 1.86 29.63 75.47
N SER A 3 1.03 29.42 74.44
CA SER A 3 0.38 30.47 73.59
C SER A 3 1.33 30.86 72.44
N CYS A 4 0.93 31.05 71.17
CA CYS A 4 -0.17 31.85 70.65
C CYS A 4 -0.64 31.38 69.27
N LYS A 5 -1.91 31.69 69.00
CA LYS A 5 -2.61 31.69 67.72
C LYS A 5 -2.09 32.79 66.78
N ALA A 6 -2.28 32.61 65.46
CA ALA A 6 -2.94 33.60 64.58
C ALA A 6 -3.07 33.07 63.12
N THR A 7 -4.30 32.93 62.65
CA THR A 7 -4.77 33.34 61.30
C THR A 7 -5.50 34.69 61.49
N PRO A 8 -5.89 35.51 60.46
CA PRO A 8 -6.17 35.21 59.04
C PRO A 8 -5.71 36.30 58.02
N GLU A 9 -5.89 36.08 56.71
CA GLU A 9 -6.71 36.94 55.81
C GLU A 9 -6.62 36.57 54.32
N ARG A 10 -7.70 36.94 53.61
CA ARG A 10 -8.11 36.65 52.23
C ARG A 10 -7.46 37.62 51.21
N ALA A 11 -7.25 37.14 49.99
CA ALA A 11 -7.60 37.81 48.71
C ALA A 11 -7.32 36.83 47.54
N SER A 12 -8.33 36.13 47.02
CA SER A 12 -9.05 36.44 45.78
C SER A 12 -8.16 36.65 44.53
N ALA A 13 -8.01 35.60 43.72
CA ALA A 13 -7.92 35.74 42.26
C ALA A 13 -8.32 34.42 41.60
N SER A 14 -9.29 34.51 40.69
CA SER A 14 -9.85 33.44 39.90
C SER A 14 -8.83 32.88 38.90
N SER A 15 -8.71 31.57 38.81
CA SER A 15 -8.45 30.91 37.53
C SER A 15 -9.07 29.52 37.53
N ASN A 16 -9.73 29.23 36.41
CA ASN A 16 -10.60 28.10 36.18
C ASN A 16 -9.94 26.75 36.49
N GLY A 17 -10.60 25.97 37.35
CA GLY A 17 -10.28 24.56 37.54
C GLY A 17 -10.64 23.78 36.28
N VAL A 18 -9.62 23.26 35.61
CA VAL A 18 -9.74 22.14 34.68
C VAL A 18 -9.20 20.93 35.41
N GLN A 19 -10.10 20.01 35.78
CA GLN A 19 -9.74 18.71 36.33
C GLN A 19 -8.90 17.93 35.30
N PRO A 20 -7.85 17.20 35.71
CA PRO A 20 -7.18 16.27 34.83
C PRO A 20 -8.14 15.12 34.53
N GLN A 21 -8.66 15.08 33.30
CA GLN A 21 -9.41 13.92 32.83
C GLN A 21 -8.45 12.74 32.72
N ALA A 22 -8.83 11.67 33.40
CA ALA A 22 -8.13 10.41 33.44
C ALA A 22 -7.83 9.90 32.01
N PHE A 23 -6.56 9.58 31.77
CA PHE A 23 -6.16 8.75 30.64
C PHE A 23 -6.80 7.37 30.84
N HIS A 24 -7.83 7.09 30.04
CA HIS A 24 -8.41 5.77 29.97
C HIS A 24 -7.45 4.89 29.15
N THR A 25 -6.82 3.96 29.86
CA THR A 25 -6.01 2.88 29.31
C THR A 25 -6.86 1.90 28.52
N ASP A 26 -6.23 1.34 27.49
CA ASP A 26 -6.45 0.01 26.93
C ASP A 26 -7.80 -0.31 26.27
N LYS A 27 -7.79 -0.27 24.93
CA LYS A 27 -8.41 -1.31 24.13
C LYS A 27 -7.36 -1.92 23.20
N CYS A 28 -7.06 -3.18 23.48
CA CYS A 28 -6.35 -4.08 22.59
C CYS A 28 -7.07 -4.12 21.24
N TYR A 29 -6.34 -3.87 20.15
CA TYR A 29 -6.84 -4.07 18.79
C TYR A 29 -6.63 -5.54 18.44
N ASP A 30 -7.61 -6.37 18.75
CA ASP A 30 -7.61 -7.77 18.36
C ASP A 30 -8.09 -7.96 16.91
N ALA A 31 -7.40 -8.88 16.24
CA ALA A 31 -7.63 -9.53 14.95
C ALA A 31 -8.85 -9.12 14.08
N GLY A 32 -8.55 -8.62 12.88
CA GLY A 32 -9.39 -8.85 11.69
C GLY A 32 -10.29 -7.70 11.24
N ASP A 33 -9.75 -6.50 11.02
CA ASP A 33 -10.54 -5.40 10.45
C ASP A 33 -10.48 -5.38 8.91
N ILE A 34 -11.29 -6.25 8.28
CA ILE A 34 -11.76 -6.02 6.91
C ILE A 34 -12.82 -4.92 6.98
N THR A 35 -12.42 -3.65 7.03
CA THR A 35 -13.40 -2.55 7.05
C THR A 35 -13.96 -2.32 5.65
N CYS A 36 -15.10 -2.94 5.34
CA CYS A 36 -15.94 -2.55 4.21
C CYS A 36 -16.79 -1.35 4.64
N LYS A 37 -16.38 -0.12 4.31
CA LYS A 37 -17.23 1.07 4.48
C LYS A 37 -18.42 0.96 3.51
N LYS A 38 -19.57 0.47 3.98
CA LYS A 38 -20.86 0.72 3.32
C LYS A 38 -21.14 2.23 3.40
N MET A 39 -21.03 2.93 2.27
CA MET A 39 -21.51 4.32 2.19
C MET A 39 -23.03 4.33 2.37
N ALA A 40 -23.51 5.19 3.28
CA ALA A 40 -24.92 5.34 3.61
C ALA A 40 -25.76 5.75 2.38
N LYS A 41 -26.90 5.07 2.19
CA LYS A 41 -27.94 5.50 1.25
C LYS A 41 -28.72 6.65 1.87
N ASN A 42 -28.72 7.81 1.22
CA ASN A 42 -29.78 8.80 1.46
C ASN A 42 -31.06 8.27 0.82
N GLU A 43 -32.07 7.98 1.64
CA GLU A 43 -33.41 7.65 1.19
C GLU A 43 -34.15 8.96 0.86
N GLY A 44 -34.34 9.19 -0.43
CA GLY A 44 -35.31 10.13 -0.98
C GLY A 44 -36.19 9.36 -1.95
N ASP A 45 -37.46 9.21 -1.57
CA ASP A 45 -38.51 8.58 -2.35
C ASP A 45 -38.76 9.32 -3.68
N GLY A 46 -38.87 8.58 -4.78
CA GLY A 46 -39.06 9.13 -6.13
C GLY A 46 -38.49 8.27 -7.27
N GLY A 47 -39.26 7.27 -7.72
CA GLY A 47 -39.19 6.69 -9.08
C GLY A 47 -37.82 6.22 -9.60
N LEU A 48 -37.39 5.02 -9.23
CA LEU A 48 -36.14 4.40 -9.71
C LEU A 48 -36.24 3.85 -11.14
N SER A 49 -36.10 4.72 -12.13
CA SER A 49 -35.39 4.34 -13.36
C SER A 49 -33.93 4.07 -12.97
N GLN A 50 -33.41 2.87 -13.24
CA GLN A 50 -32.00 2.52 -13.01
C GLN A 50 -31.10 3.40 -13.89
N ARG A 51 -30.75 4.60 -13.42
CA ARG A 51 -29.73 5.45 -14.04
C ARG A 51 -28.39 4.72 -13.91
N LYS A 52 -27.91 4.15 -15.01
CA LYS A 52 -26.53 3.67 -15.12
C LYS A 52 -25.59 4.81 -14.69
N ASN A 53 -24.76 4.57 -13.67
CA ASN A 53 -23.79 5.57 -13.21
C ASN A 53 -22.85 5.94 -14.36
N LYS A 54 -22.81 7.22 -14.73
CA LYS A 54 -21.93 7.72 -15.80
C LYS A 54 -20.47 7.71 -15.31
N PRO A 55 -19.50 7.20 -16.10
CA PRO A 55 -18.09 7.24 -15.74
C PRO A 55 -17.60 8.69 -15.59
N ARG A 56 -16.68 8.93 -14.64
CA ARG A 56 -16.18 10.27 -14.28
C ARG A 56 -14.86 10.66 -14.97
N GLY A 57 -14.30 9.78 -15.80
CA GLY A 57 -13.03 10.02 -16.48
C GLY A 57 -12.88 9.21 -17.75
N ARG A 58 -11.72 9.38 -18.39
CA ARG A 58 -11.33 8.58 -19.55
C ARG A 58 -11.22 7.10 -19.16
N PRO A 59 -11.70 6.16 -20.01
CA PRO A 59 -11.46 4.73 -19.86
C PRO A 59 -9.99 4.42 -19.54
N GLN A 60 -9.73 3.52 -18.60
CA GLN A 60 -8.39 3.08 -18.20
C GLN A 60 -8.17 1.62 -18.61
N PRO A 61 -6.90 1.15 -18.72
CA PRO A 61 -6.62 -0.26 -19.02
C PRO A 61 -7.09 -1.23 -17.94
N PHE A 62 -7.20 -0.76 -16.70
CA PHE A 62 -7.62 -1.55 -15.55
C PHE A 62 -8.91 -0.96 -14.98
N SER A 63 -9.82 -1.82 -14.55
CA SER A 63 -11.03 -1.39 -13.83
C SER A 63 -10.71 -0.93 -12.41
N HIS A 64 -9.73 -1.59 -11.79
CA HIS A 64 -9.30 -1.30 -10.43
C HIS A 64 -7.79 -1.23 -10.33
N LEU A 65 -7.30 -0.30 -9.50
CA LEU A 65 -5.89 -0.15 -9.19
C LEU A 65 -5.70 -0.39 -7.69
N LEU A 66 -4.74 -1.25 -7.34
CA LEU A 66 -4.39 -1.61 -5.97
C LEU A 66 -3.17 -0.82 -5.54
N VAL A 67 -3.38 0.28 -4.84
CA VAL A 67 -2.30 1.16 -4.37
C VAL A 67 -1.67 0.59 -3.12
N CYS A 68 -0.35 0.42 -3.11
CA CYS A 68 0.41 -0.19 -2.03
C CYS A 68 1.67 0.65 -1.75
N ASP A 69 2.00 0.81 -0.47
CA ASP A 69 3.23 1.43 0.02
C ASP A 69 3.67 0.67 1.28
N PHE A 70 4.63 -0.23 1.14
CA PHE A 70 5.07 -1.07 2.25
C PHE A 70 5.95 -0.27 3.20
N GLU A 71 5.71 -0.42 4.50
CA GLU A 71 6.75 -0.10 5.47
C GLU A 71 7.61 -1.34 5.72
N ALA A 72 8.91 -1.10 5.92
CA ALA A 72 9.89 -2.15 6.15
C ALA A 72 10.81 -1.80 7.33
N THR A 73 11.34 -2.84 8.00
CA THR A 73 12.40 -2.67 9.00
C THR A 73 13.56 -1.87 8.39
N CYS A 74 14.13 -0.91 9.12
CA CYS A 74 15.21 -0.07 8.61
C CYS A 74 16.17 0.40 9.72
N ASP A 75 17.30 0.98 9.31
CA ASP A 75 18.29 1.58 10.21
C ASP A 75 19.02 2.71 9.49
N ALA A 76 19.45 3.73 10.23
CA ALA A 76 20.06 4.95 9.70
C ALA A 76 21.43 4.68 9.06
N ASP A 77 22.22 3.76 9.64
CA ASP A 77 23.62 3.55 9.28
C ASP A 77 23.83 2.27 8.47
N SER A 78 22.98 2.06 7.47
CA SER A 78 22.92 0.78 6.75
C SER A 78 23.82 0.67 5.50
N ALA A 79 24.40 1.78 5.02
CA ALA A 79 25.08 1.86 3.72
C ALA A 79 24.31 1.19 2.54
N GLY A 80 22.98 1.14 2.63
CA GLY A 80 22.11 0.48 1.64
C GLY A 80 22.01 -1.06 1.72
N LEU A 81 22.67 -1.70 2.68
CA LEU A 81 22.74 -3.16 2.83
C LEU A 81 21.85 -3.71 3.96
N TYR A 82 20.89 -2.93 4.44
CA TYR A 82 20.00 -3.38 5.51
C TYR A 82 19.14 -4.57 5.05
N PRO A 83 19.03 -5.66 5.83
CA PRO A 83 18.18 -6.78 5.48
C PRO A 83 16.71 -6.44 5.82
N HIS A 84 16.07 -5.65 4.96
CA HIS A 84 14.70 -5.19 5.12
C HIS A 84 13.71 -6.38 5.18
N GLU A 85 12.72 -6.29 6.07
CA GLU A 85 11.53 -7.14 6.12
C GLU A 85 10.29 -6.23 6.12
N ILE A 86 9.24 -6.61 5.39
CA ILE A 86 7.97 -5.87 5.38
C ILE A 86 7.37 -5.96 6.79
N ILE A 87 6.94 -4.82 7.34
CA ILE A 87 6.30 -4.69 8.67
C ILE A 87 4.91 -4.03 8.62
N GLU A 88 4.54 -3.41 7.50
CA GLU A 88 3.19 -2.95 7.21
C GLU A 88 2.82 -3.29 5.77
N PHE A 89 1.63 -3.86 5.58
CA PHE A 89 1.08 -4.31 4.30
C PHE A 89 -0.28 -3.62 4.04
N PRO A 90 -0.26 -2.38 3.52
CA PRO A 90 -1.46 -1.66 3.14
C PRO A 90 -1.79 -1.84 1.65
N VAL A 91 -3.08 -1.96 1.32
CA VAL A 91 -3.56 -1.88 -0.05
C VAL A 91 -4.86 -1.08 -0.13
N VAL A 92 -4.89 -0.03 -0.96
CA VAL A 92 -6.06 0.81 -1.22
C VAL A 92 -6.55 0.56 -2.65
N CYS A 93 -7.80 0.11 -2.79
CA CYS A 93 -8.40 -0.21 -4.09
C CYS A 93 -9.17 0.99 -4.66
N ILE A 94 -8.81 1.40 -5.88
CA ILE A 94 -9.47 2.49 -6.63
C ILE A 94 -10.33 1.90 -7.74
N ASP A 95 -11.58 2.32 -7.87
CA ASP A 95 -12.38 2.14 -9.11
C ASP A 95 -12.05 3.25 -10.11
N THR A 96 -11.56 2.87 -11.30
CA THR A 96 -11.07 3.82 -12.32
C THR A 96 -12.18 4.49 -13.12
N ALA A 97 -13.41 3.98 -13.09
CA ALA A 97 -14.56 4.61 -13.71
C ALA A 97 -15.23 5.62 -12.76
N GLN A 98 -15.32 5.28 -11.47
CA GLN A 98 -15.89 6.14 -10.43
C GLN A 98 -14.89 7.16 -9.87
N LEU A 99 -13.59 6.91 -10.06
CA LEU A 99 -12.50 7.74 -9.55
C LEU A 99 -12.61 7.93 -8.03
N ALA A 100 -12.77 6.80 -7.33
CA ALA A 100 -12.99 6.72 -5.90
C ALA A 100 -12.29 5.49 -5.32
N VAL A 101 -11.90 5.60 -4.05
CA VAL A 101 -11.49 4.44 -3.24
C VAL A 101 -12.73 3.63 -2.90
N VAL A 102 -12.68 2.32 -3.14
CA VAL A 102 -13.82 1.40 -2.99
C VAL A 102 -13.59 0.28 -1.98
N ALA A 103 -12.33 0.01 -1.61
CA ALA A 103 -11.98 -0.96 -0.58
C ALA A 103 -10.55 -0.69 -0.07
N GLU A 104 -10.26 -1.17 1.14
CA GLU A 104 -8.92 -1.16 1.72
C GLU A 104 -8.62 -2.53 2.35
N PHE A 105 -7.34 -2.89 2.36
CA PHE A 105 -6.75 -3.99 3.13
C PHE A 105 -5.58 -3.43 3.92
N HIS A 106 -5.43 -3.88 5.15
CA HIS A 106 -4.32 -3.46 6.01
C HIS A 106 -3.94 -4.59 6.95
N SER A 107 -2.64 -4.80 7.11
CA SER A 107 -2.09 -5.67 8.14
C SER A 107 -0.70 -5.18 8.51
N TYR A 108 -0.40 -5.16 9.81
CA TYR A 108 1.00 -5.21 10.24
C TYR A 108 1.58 -6.61 10.00
N VAL A 109 2.91 -6.71 9.99
CA VAL A 109 3.62 -7.95 9.72
C VAL A 109 4.71 -8.15 10.77
N HIS A 110 4.80 -9.36 11.32
CA HIS A 110 5.87 -9.76 12.23
C HIS A 110 7.15 -10.11 11.45
N PRO A 111 8.25 -9.35 11.61
CA PRO A 111 9.53 -9.69 11.00
C PRO A 111 10.17 -10.86 11.74
N VAL A 112 10.67 -11.86 11.01
CA VAL A 112 11.18 -13.12 11.59
C VAL A 112 12.71 -13.17 11.63
N ARG A 113 13.40 -12.40 10.78
CA ARG A 113 14.87 -12.36 10.71
C ARG A 113 15.43 -11.37 11.72
N ARG A 114 14.83 -10.19 11.86
CA ARG A 114 15.13 -9.18 12.88
C ARG A 114 13.85 -8.75 13.59
N PRO A 115 13.34 -9.58 14.54
CA PRO A 115 12.06 -9.32 15.19
C PRO A 115 12.01 -8.00 15.98
N LYS A 116 13.16 -7.48 16.42
CA LYS A 116 13.23 -6.23 17.19
C LYS A 116 13.54 -5.04 16.30
N LEU A 117 12.59 -4.10 16.27
CA LEU A 117 12.67 -2.86 15.50
C LEU A 117 13.71 -1.92 16.12
N THR A 118 14.52 -1.31 15.26
CA THR A 118 15.47 -0.27 15.65
C THR A 118 14.72 0.97 16.17
N ALA A 119 15.40 1.81 16.96
CA ALA A 119 14.81 3.09 17.39
C ALA A 119 14.43 3.97 16.19
N PHE A 120 15.33 4.04 15.19
CA PHE A 120 15.10 4.77 13.95
C PHE A 120 13.85 4.29 13.20
N CYS A 121 13.67 2.98 13.05
CA CYS A 121 12.50 2.41 12.36
C CYS A 121 11.20 2.77 13.08
N LYS A 122 11.17 2.67 14.41
CA LYS A 122 10.01 3.02 15.22
C LYS A 122 9.69 4.52 15.15
N GLU A 123 10.71 5.38 15.14
CA GLU A 123 10.52 6.83 15.02
C GLU A 123 10.00 7.22 13.64
N LEU A 124 10.63 6.68 12.59
CA LEU A 124 10.27 6.96 11.20
C LEU A 124 8.82 6.55 10.91
N THR A 125 8.47 5.29 11.19
CA THR A 125 7.16 4.72 10.84
C THR A 125 6.09 4.97 11.91
N GLY A 126 6.48 5.05 13.18
CA GLY A 126 5.60 4.99 14.35
C GLY A 126 5.06 3.62 14.70
N ILE A 127 5.48 2.57 13.99
CA ILE A 127 5.10 1.21 14.33
C ILE A 127 5.86 0.84 15.61
N THR A 128 5.12 0.45 16.65
CA THR A 128 5.71 0.07 17.93
C THR A 128 6.14 -1.39 17.92
N GLN A 129 6.99 -1.76 18.88
CA GLN A 129 7.44 -3.15 18.99
C GLN A 129 6.28 -4.11 19.30
N SER A 130 5.34 -3.71 20.14
CA SER A 130 4.19 -4.57 20.48
C SER A 130 3.31 -4.83 19.26
N VAL A 131 3.12 -3.83 18.40
CA VAL A 131 2.34 -3.98 17.16
C VAL A 131 2.91 -5.06 16.24
N VAL A 132 4.23 -5.10 16.05
CA VAL A 132 4.84 -6.17 15.23
C VAL A 132 4.99 -7.48 15.98
N ASP A 133 5.14 -7.46 17.30
CA ASP A 133 5.21 -8.69 18.11
C ASP A 133 3.87 -9.47 18.04
N ASP A 134 2.73 -8.77 18.00
CA ASP A 134 1.38 -9.36 17.93
C ASP A 134 0.87 -9.61 16.49
N ALA A 135 1.63 -9.17 15.48
CA ALA A 135 1.22 -9.26 14.08
C ALA A 135 1.38 -10.68 13.50
N PRO A 136 0.58 -11.04 12.46
CA PRO A 136 0.85 -12.23 11.66
C PRO A 136 2.18 -12.12 10.89
N THR A 137 2.76 -13.26 10.53
CA THR A 137 3.94 -13.35 9.66
C THR A 137 3.61 -12.98 8.22
N LEU A 138 4.64 -12.64 7.42
CA LEU A 138 4.43 -12.25 6.02
C LEU A 138 3.67 -13.31 5.18
N PRO A 139 3.96 -14.63 5.27
CA PRO A 139 3.17 -15.65 4.58
C PRO A 139 1.68 -15.64 4.94
N GLU A 140 1.35 -15.47 6.22
CA GLU A 140 -0.04 -15.40 6.69
C GLU A 140 -0.74 -14.14 6.16
N VAL A 141 -0.03 -13.01 6.10
CA VAL A 141 -0.55 -11.76 5.52
C VAL A 141 -0.78 -11.89 4.02
N ILE A 142 0.12 -12.54 3.27
CA ILE A 142 -0.07 -12.82 1.84
C ILE A 142 -1.31 -13.69 1.63
N GLN A 143 -1.54 -14.69 2.48
CA GLN A 143 -2.74 -15.53 2.42
C GLN A 143 -4.01 -14.70 2.68
N LYS A 144 -4.02 -13.89 3.74
CA LYS A 144 -5.14 -12.98 4.07
C LYS A 144 -5.41 -11.98 2.94
N PHE A 145 -4.37 -11.41 2.35
CA PHE A 145 -4.48 -10.54 1.18
C PHE A 145 -5.11 -11.27 -0.01
N GLY A 146 -4.65 -12.50 -0.31
CA GLY A 146 -5.20 -13.32 -1.38
C GLY A 146 -6.69 -13.63 -1.17
N GLN A 147 -7.11 -13.87 0.08
CA GLN A 147 -8.53 -14.02 0.42
C GLN A 147 -9.30 -12.72 0.19
N TRP A 148 -8.80 -11.59 0.67
CA TRP A 148 -9.43 -10.28 0.46
C TRP A 148 -9.60 -9.93 -1.02
N VAL A 149 -8.60 -10.22 -1.86
CA VAL A 149 -8.72 -10.02 -3.31
C VAL A 149 -9.87 -10.86 -3.90
N ARG A 150 -9.99 -12.14 -3.50
CA ARG A 150 -11.04 -13.05 -3.99
C ARG A 150 -12.44 -12.68 -3.50
N GLU A 151 -12.56 -12.23 -2.25
CA GLU A 151 -13.86 -11.95 -1.62
C GLU A 151 -14.34 -10.52 -1.81
N VAL A 152 -13.43 -9.58 -2.09
CA VAL A 152 -13.75 -8.15 -2.21
C VAL A 152 -13.44 -7.62 -3.60
N VAL A 153 -12.18 -7.67 -4.03
CA VAL A 153 -11.73 -6.98 -5.26
C VAL A 153 -12.30 -7.63 -6.52
N TYR A 154 -12.27 -8.96 -6.62
CA TYR A 154 -12.80 -9.62 -7.81
C TYR A 154 -14.33 -9.54 -7.95
N PRO A 155 -15.13 -9.62 -6.89
CA PRO A 155 -16.55 -9.28 -6.94
C PRO A 155 -16.80 -7.85 -7.43
N LEU A 156 -16.01 -6.86 -6.97
CA LEU A 156 -16.09 -5.49 -7.49
C LEU A 156 -15.79 -5.44 -9.00
N CYS A 157 -14.83 -6.21 -9.49
CA CYS A 157 -14.56 -6.33 -10.94
C CYS A 157 -15.75 -6.93 -11.71
N LYS A 158 -16.41 -7.97 -11.16
CA LYS A 158 -17.62 -8.57 -11.76
C LYS A 158 -18.75 -7.54 -11.82
N MET A 159 -19.00 -6.80 -10.75
CA MET A 159 -20.00 -5.72 -10.70
C MET A 159 -19.68 -4.61 -11.73
N TRP A 160 -18.42 -4.22 -11.83
CA TRP A 160 -17.97 -3.22 -12.79
C TRP A 160 -18.29 -3.64 -14.24
N LYS A 161 -18.08 -4.91 -14.62
CA LYS A 161 -18.44 -5.43 -15.96
C LYS A 161 -19.95 -5.37 -16.24
N GLN A 162 -20.78 -5.56 -15.23
CA GLN A 162 -22.23 -5.48 -15.37
C GLN A 162 -22.70 -4.02 -15.52
N GLN A 163 -21.99 -3.10 -14.87
CA GLN A 163 -22.34 -1.67 -14.84
C GLN A 163 -21.89 -0.91 -16.10
N TYR A 164 -20.73 -1.27 -16.67
CA TYR A 164 -20.10 -0.53 -17.75
C TYR A 164 -19.92 -1.38 -19.03
N PRO A 165 -20.11 -0.78 -20.22
CA PRO A 165 -19.86 -1.50 -21.47
C PRO A 165 -18.37 -1.84 -21.63
N PRO A 166 -18.00 -2.88 -22.43
CA PRO A 166 -16.60 -3.25 -22.65
C PRO A 166 -15.69 -2.12 -23.13
N SER A 167 -16.25 -1.13 -23.85
CA SER A 167 -15.52 0.06 -24.30
C SER A 167 -14.98 0.94 -23.16
N GLN A 168 -15.48 0.76 -21.94
CA GLN A 168 -15.00 1.47 -20.76
C GLN A 168 -13.69 0.90 -20.21
N LEU A 169 -13.28 -0.29 -20.66
CA LEU A 169 -12.00 -0.89 -20.31
C LEU A 169 -11.07 -0.80 -21.53
N ALA A 170 -10.01 0.00 -21.41
CA ALA A 170 -9.04 0.18 -22.49
C ALA A 170 -8.00 -0.94 -22.54
N SER A 171 -8.37 -2.20 -22.30
CA SER A 171 -7.43 -3.32 -22.09
C SER A 171 -6.40 -3.48 -23.23
N ASN A 172 -6.80 -3.23 -24.47
CA ASN A 172 -5.90 -3.38 -25.64
C ASN A 172 -4.77 -2.32 -25.71
N CYS A 173 -4.73 -1.33 -24.82
CA CYS A 173 -3.78 -0.22 -24.90
C CYS A 173 -2.39 -0.51 -24.32
N LEU A 174 -2.23 -1.61 -23.56
CA LEU A 174 -0.95 -1.97 -22.93
C LEU A 174 -0.03 -2.78 -23.85
N GLY A 175 -0.49 -3.12 -25.06
CA GLY A 175 0.31 -3.78 -26.10
C GLY A 175 0.78 -5.18 -25.70
N ASP A 176 2.00 -5.54 -26.11
CA ASP A 176 2.58 -6.88 -25.90
C ASP A 176 3.01 -7.15 -24.46
N LEU A 177 3.10 -6.12 -23.60
CA LEU A 177 3.46 -6.27 -22.18
C LEU A 177 2.43 -7.09 -21.40
N GLU A 178 1.15 -6.97 -21.75
CA GLU A 178 0.09 -7.75 -21.11
C GLU A 178 0.05 -9.20 -21.59
N LYS A 179 0.42 -9.46 -22.85
CA LYS A 179 0.42 -10.79 -23.45
C LYS A 179 1.47 -11.74 -22.83
N LYS A 180 2.55 -11.18 -22.27
CA LYS A 180 3.66 -11.94 -21.68
C LYS A 180 3.53 -12.15 -20.17
N PHE A 181 2.57 -11.48 -19.53
CA PHE A 181 2.37 -11.63 -18.09
C PHE A 181 1.71 -12.97 -17.78
N LYS A 182 2.30 -13.71 -16.82
CA LYS A 182 1.75 -14.98 -16.34
C LYS A 182 0.66 -14.67 -15.32
N TYR A 183 -0.53 -15.20 -15.56
CA TYR A 183 -1.64 -15.15 -14.61
C TYR A 183 -1.68 -16.44 -13.82
N ASP A 184 -2.30 -16.43 -12.65
CA ASP A 184 -2.50 -17.63 -11.85
C ASP A 184 -3.63 -18.51 -12.42
N GLU A 185 -3.37 -19.12 -13.58
CA GLU A 185 -4.37 -19.95 -14.26
C GLU A 185 -4.60 -21.30 -13.56
N LYS A 186 -3.69 -21.71 -12.67
CA LYS A 186 -3.75 -22.98 -11.95
C LYS A 186 -4.58 -22.86 -10.68
N ASP A 187 -4.25 -21.91 -9.82
CA ASP A 187 -4.85 -21.79 -8.48
C ASP A 187 -5.92 -20.68 -8.44
N ASN A 188 -6.08 -19.90 -9.51
CA ASN A 188 -7.05 -18.80 -9.62
C ASN A 188 -7.88 -18.83 -10.91
N LYS A 189 -8.07 -20.00 -11.53
CA LYS A 189 -8.72 -20.19 -12.85
C LYS A 189 -10.05 -19.44 -13.02
N GLU A 190 -10.91 -19.48 -11.99
CA GLU A 190 -12.22 -18.79 -12.02
C GLU A 190 -12.09 -17.26 -12.11
N TRP A 191 -11.01 -16.72 -11.57
CA TRP A 191 -10.83 -15.29 -11.35
C TRP A 191 -9.77 -14.64 -12.25
N VAL A 192 -9.08 -15.40 -13.10
CA VAL A 192 -8.11 -14.88 -14.10
C VAL A 192 -8.70 -13.71 -14.89
N GLY A 193 -9.98 -13.78 -15.27
CA GLY A 193 -10.67 -12.72 -16.00
C GLY A 193 -10.91 -11.44 -15.18
N CYS A 194 -10.89 -11.52 -13.85
CA CYS A 194 -10.91 -10.37 -12.94
C CYS A 194 -9.49 -9.90 -12.63
N GLU A 195 -8.54 -10.81 -12.43
CA GLU A 195 -7.12 -10.51 -12.22
C GLU A 195 -6.54 -9.66 -13.36
N ARG A 196 -6.91 -9.95 -14.61
CA ARG A 196 -6.56 -9.14 -15.79
C ARG A 196 -7.00 -7.69 -15.70
N MET A 197 -8.09 -7.40 -14.99
CA MET A 197 -8.65 -6.06 -14.86
C MET A 197 -8.07 -5.25 -13.68
N VAL A 198 -7.11 -5.83 -12.96
CA VAL A 198 -6.50 -5.26 -11.76
C VAL A 198 -5.00 -5.11 -11.95
N CYS A 199 -4.42 -4.07 -11.35
CA CYS A 199 -2.99 -3.85 -11.35
C CYS A 199 -2.56 -3.14 -10.06
N PHE A 200 -1.42 -3.53 -9.50
CA PHE A 200 -0.83 -2.79 -8.39
C PHE A 200 -0.39 -1.39 -8.81
N THR A 201 -0.26 -0.49 -7.85
CA THR A 201 0.33 0.85 -8.02
C THR A 201 1.17 1.21 -6.80
N THR A 202 2.35 1.80 -7.00
CA THR A 202 3.30 2.15 -5.92
C THR A 202 3.99 3.48 -6.17
N ASP A 203 4.55 4.11 -5.13
CA ASP A 203 5.37 5.33 -5.23
C ASP A 203 6.83 5.03 -5.62
N GLY A 204 6.99 4.49 -6.82
CA GLY A 204 8.29 4.11 -7.36
C GLY A 204 8.53 2.59 -7.33
N PRO A 205 9.76 2.13 -7.57
CA PRO A 205 10.02 0.70 -7.78
C PRO A 205 10.35 -0.07 -6.50
N TRP A 206 10.58 0.58 -5.37
CA TRP A 206 11.19 -0.04 -4.17
C TRP A 206 10.28 -1.10 -3.54
N ASP A 207 8.99 -0.84 -3.39
CA ASP A 207 8.03 -1.81 -2.84
C ASP A 207 8.08 -3.16 -3.54
N MET A 208 8.01 -3.12 -4.86
CA MET A 208 7.93 -4.33 -5.68
C MET A 208 9.31 -4.94 -5.89
N ARG A 209 10.34 -4.14 -6.22
CA ARG A 209 11.67 -4.70 -6.55
C ARG A 209 12.49 -5.06 -5.32
N LYS A 210 12.50 -4.21 -4.30
CA LYS A 210 13.36 -4.36 -3.12
C LYS A 210 12.68 -5.14 -2.01
N PHE A 211 11.54 -4.67 -1.51
CA PHE A 211 10.89 -5.27 -0.35
C PHE A 211 10.20 -6.59 -0.69
N MET A 212 9.32 -6.59 -1.69
CA MET A 212 8.62 -7.79 -2.12
C MET A 212 9.60 -8.77 -2.81
N HIS A 213 10.22 -8.38 -3.92
CA HIS A 213 10.96 -9.36 -4.73
C HIS A 213 12.34 -9.73 -4.15
N GLU A 214 13.26 -8.77 -4.01
CA GLU A 214 14.63 -9.09 -3.57
C GLU A 214 14.67 -9.62 -2.13
N CYS A 215 14.03 -8.92 -1.19
CA CYS A 215 14.08 -9.28 0.22
C CYS A 215 13.15 -10.45 0.56
N SER A 216 11.90 -10.45 0.08
CA SER A 216 10.93 -11.47 0.52
C SER A 216 10.97 -12.72 -0.38
N VAL A 217 11.02 -12.58 -1.71
CA VAL A 217 11.00 -13.72 -2.62
C VAL A 217 12.39 -14.35 -2.77
N VAL A 218 13.38 -13.56 -3.23
CA VAL A 218 14.71 -14.07 -3.58
C VAL A 218 15.50 -14.50 -2.34
N ARG A 219 15.54 -13.64 -1.31
CA ARG A 219 16.31 -13.91 -0.09
C ARG A 219 15.59 -14.86 0.86
N ASP A 220 14.30 -14.66 1.10
CA ASP A 220 13.55 -15.39 2.14
C ASP A 220 12.68 -16.54 1.60
N GLY A 221 12.51 -16.66 0.28
CA GLY A 221 11.74 -17.74 -0.33
C GLY A 221 10.22 -17.61 -0.17
N HIS A 222 9.71 -16.42 0.17
CA HIS A 222 8.26 -16.19 0.24
C HIS A 222 7.62 -16.23 -1.14
N ILE A 223 6.41 -16.76 -1.22
CA ILE A 223 5.65 -16.89 -2.48
C ILE A 223 4.58 -15.80 -2.51
N PHE A 224 4.73 -14.86 -3.45
CA PHE A 224 3.69 -13.88 -3.76
C PHE A 224 2.90 -14.33 -4.99
N PRO A 225 1.57 -14.07 -5.05
CA PRO A 225 0.79 -14.40 -6.23
C PRO A 225 1.26 -13.56 -7.45
N PRO A 226 1.08 -14.06 -8.68
CA PRO A 226 1.55 -13.39 -9.90
C PRO A 226 1.15 -11.92 -9.98
N LEU A 227 -0.02 -11.55 -9.46
CA LEU A 227 -0.54 -10.18 -9.37
C LEU A 227 0.51 -9.12 -8.91
N PHE A 228 1.44 -9.47 -8.01
CA PHE A 228 2.47 -8.55 -7.51
C PHE A 228 3.60 -8.23 -8.51
N TYR A 229 3.73 -9.03 -9.57
CA TYR A 229 4.83 -8.93 -10.53
C TYR A 229 4.56 -7.92 -11.66
N ARG A 230 3.47 -7.15 -11.54
CA ARG A 230 3.12 -6.06 -12.46
C ARG A 230 2.49 -4.90 -11.68
N TRP A 231 3.00 -3.69 -11.90
CA TRP A 231 2.49 -2.50 -11.23
C TRP A 231 2.60 -1.24 -12.08
N VAL A 232 1.75 -0.26 -11.78
CA VAL A 232 1.86 1.12 -12.23
C VAL A 232 2.76 1.90 -11.25
N ASP A 233 3.69 2.67 -11.78
CA ASP A 233 4.57 3.52 -10.96
C ASP A 233 4.02 4.94 -10.99
N VAL A 234 3.51 5.45 -9.86
CA VAL A 234 2.85 6.76 -9.82
C VAL A 234 3.83 7.91 -10.11
N ARG A 235 5.13 7.75 -9.80
CA ARG A 235 6.14 8.77 -10.14
C ARG A 235 6.33 8.88 -11.65
N LYS A 236 6.30 7.74 -12.36
CA LYS A 236 6.31 7.73 -13.84
C LYS A 236 5.05 8.34 -14.40
N CYS A 237 3.88 8.03 -13.84
CA CYS A 237 2.62 8.66 -14.25
C CYS A 237 2.66 10.18 -14.09
N PHE A 238 3.14 10.65 -12.93
CA PHE A 238 3.31 12.06 -12.64
C PHE A 238 4.29 12.74 -13.62
N LYS A 239 5.45 12.14 -13.88
CA LYS A 239 6.42 12.61 -14.87
C LYS A 239 5.80 12.69 -16.27
N GLN A 240 5.00 11.71 -16.68
CA GLN A 240 4.33 11.72 -17.98
C GLN A 240 3.30 12.85 -18.11
N HIS A 241 2.58 13.17 -17.04
CA HIS A 241 1.56 14.22 -17.06
C HIS A 241 2.15 15.63 -16.96
N PHE A 242 3.11 15.85 -16.06
CA PHE A 242 3.67 17.19 -15.77
C PHE A 242 5.03 17.46 -16.42
N ASN A 243 5.60 16.49 -17.12
CA ASN A 243 6.98 16.53 -17.62
C ASN A 243 8.03 16.86 -16.53
N LYS A 244 7.76 16.53 -15.26
CA LYS A 244 8.65 16.75 -14.12
C LYS A 244 8.73 15.53 -13.23
N TRP A 245 9.94 15.13 -12.83
CA TRP A 245 10.11 14.03 -11.88
C TRP A 245 9.79 14.53 -10.46
N PRO A 246 8.91 13.84 -9.71
CA PRO A 246 8.72 14.14 -8.31
C PRO A 246 9.87 13.56 -7.48
N ARG A 247 10.27 14.26 -6.41
CA ARG A 247 11.29 13.75 -5.48
C ARG A 247 10.68 12.95 -4.34
N LYS A 248 9.54 13.42 -3.81
CA LYS A 248 8.80 12.83 -2.70
C LYS A 248 7.30 12.86 -2.99
N LEU A 249 6.54 12.01 -2.30
CA LEU A 249 5.07 11.97 -2.33
C LEU A 249 4.44 13.37 -2.11
N VAL A 250 4.94 14.11 -1.11
CA VAL A 250 4.47 15.46 -0.77
C VAL A 250 4.69 16.47 -1.92
N ASP A 251 5.73 16.31 -2.74
CA ASP A 251 5.95 17.20 -3.89
C ASP A 251 4.87 16.99 -4.98
N MET A 252 4.38 15.74 -5.15
CA MET A 252 3.28 15.44 -6.06
C MET A 252 1.97 16.05 -5.56
N LEU A 253 1.64 15.85 -4.28
CA LEU A 253 0.45 16.42 -3.64
C LEU A 253 0.42 17.95 -3.79
N ARG A 254 1.52 18.63 -3.45
CA ARG A 254 1.64 20.09 -3.57
C ARG A 254 1.39 20.58 -5.00
N THR A 255 1.96 19.89 -6.00
CA THR A 255 1.76 20.25 -7.42
C THR A 255 0.29 20.07 -7.84
N LEU A 256 -0.38 19.08 -7.27
CA LEU A 256 -1.80 18.81 -7.51
C LEU A 256 -2.74 19.70 -6.70
N ARG A 257 -2.21 20.54 -5.80
CA ARG A 257 -2.97 21.36 -4.83
C ARG A 257 -3.78 20.50 -3.86
N LEU A 258 -3.18 19.42 -3.40
CA LEU A 258 -3.69 18.55 -2.36
C LEU A 258 -2.77 18.65 -1.14
N ASP A 259 -3.35 18.62 0.05
CA ASP A 259 -2.60 18.47 1.30
C ASP A 259 -2.40 16.99 1.62
N PHE A 260 -1.34 16.68 2.36
CA PHE A 260 -1.13 15.35 2.90
C PHE A 260 -2.15 15.06 4.01
N GLU A 261 -2.83 13.92 3.94
CA GLU A 261 -3.79 13.48 4.95
C GLU A 261 -3.21 12.31 5.77
N GLY A 262 -3.31 12.37 7.10
CA GLY A 262 -2.81 11.32 7.99
C GLY A 262 -1.34 11.51 8.39
N LYS A 263 -0.64 10.42 8.67
CA LYS A 263 0.75 10.41 9.12
C LYS A 263 1.71 9.97 8.00
N GLN A 264 2.74 10.76 7.72
CA GLN A 264 3.82 10.36 6.81
C GLN A 264 4.57 9.14 7.37
N HIS A 265 4.94 8.22 6.49
CA HIS A 265 5.58 6.94 6.83
C HIS A 265 4.67 5.99 7.64
N SER A 266 3.36 6.22 7.57
CA SER A 266 2.38 5.18 7.82
C SER A 266 1.92 4.67 6.46
N GLY A 267 2.21 3.41 6.17
CA GLY A 267 2.01 2.86 4.82
C GLY A 267 0.56 2.98 4.34
N ILE A 268 -0.43 2.84 5.24
CA ILE A 268 -1.84 3.02 4.88
C ILE A 268 -2.20 4.46 4.53
N ASP A 269 -1.68 5.44 5.25
CA ASP A 269 -1.93 6.86 4.96
C ASP A 269 -1.18 7.29 3.71
N ASP A 270 0.05 6.82 3.50
CA ASP A 270 0.79 7.05 2.26
C ASP A 270 0.07 6.41 1.06
N SER A 271 -0.42 5.18 1.18
CA SER A 271 -1.24 4.51 0.16
C SER A 271 -2.52 5.30 -0.19
N ARG A 272 -3.22 5.87 0.82
CA ARG A 272 -4.39 6.73 0.58
C ARG A 272 -4.01 8.01 -0.16
N ASN A 273 -2.88 8.63 0.17
CA ASN A 273 -2.39 9.83 -0.51
C ASN A 273 -1.94 9.54 -1.95
N ILE A 274 -1.27 8.41 -2.19
CA ILE A 274 -0.95 7.94 -3.55
C ILE A 274 -2.23 7.71 -4.34
N ALA A 275 -3.26 7.12 -3.72
CA ALA A 275 -4.56 6.95 -4.37
C ALA A 275 -5.20 8.29 -4.74
N ARG A 276 -5.16 9.29 -3.85
CA ARG A 276 -5.64 10.66 -4.12
C ARG A 276 -4.89 11.30 -5.29
N ILE A 277 -3.57 11.14 -5.37
CA ILE A 277 -2.76 11.61 -6.51
C ILE A 277 -3.22 10.97 -7.81
N LEU A 278 -3.34 9.64 -7.84
CA LEU A 278 -3.67 8.91 -9.06
C LEU A 278 -5.09 9.21 -9.54
N ILE A 279 -6.04 9.30 -8.62
CA ILE A 279 -7.41 9.74 -8.88
C ILE A 279 -7.40 11.14 -9.50
N GLU A 280 -6.65 12.08 -8.92
CA GLU A 280 -6.60 13.46 -9.43
C GLU A 280 -5.93 13.55 -10.81
N LEU A 281 -4.87 12.77 -11.06
CA LEU A 281 -4.28 12.64 -12.39
C LEU A 281 -5.34 12.15 -13.40
N MET A 282 -6.09 11.10 -13.07
CA MET A 282 -7.13 10.56 -13.95
C MET A 282 -8.29 11.54 -14.16
N ARG A 283 -8.68 12.32 -13.14
CA ARG A 283 -9.65 13.43 -13.27
C ARG A 283 -9.18 14.49 -14.26
N ARG A 284 -7.87 14.77 -14.30
CA ARG A 284 -7.22 15.66 -15.28
C ARG A 284 -7.00 15.00 -16.65
N GLY A 285 -7.62 13.85 -16.91
CA GLY A 285 -7.56 13.15 -18.20
C GLY A 285 -6.30 12.31 -18.40
N PHE A 286 -5.50 12.08 -17.36
CA PHE A 286 -4.37 11.17 -17.44
C PHE A 286 -4.85 9.75 -17.78
N PHE A 287 -4.00 9.04 -18.52
CA PHE A 287 -4.26 7.69 -18.99
C PHE A 287 -3.04 6.83 -18.70
N VAL A 288 -3.22 5.71 -18.02
CA VAL A 288 -2.13 4.77 -17.74
C VAL A 288 -1.64 4.16 -19.05
N ARG A 289 -0.41 4.49 -19.45
CA ARG A 289 0.21 4.03 -20.71
C ARG A 289 1.16 2.86 -20.55
N ARG A 290 1.69 2.66 -19.35
CA ARG A 290 2.79 1.72 -19.09
C ARG A 290 2.63 1.10 -17.71
N VAL A 291 3.05 -0.15 -17.62
CA VAL A 291 3.24 -0.90 -16.38
C VAL A 291 4.71 -1.33 -16.30
N SER A 292 5.21 -1.43 -15.07
CA SER A 292 6.48 -2.07 -14.77
C SER A 292 6.22 -3.54 -14.46
N THR A 293 7.19 -4.40 -14.74
CA THR A 293 7.11 -5.84 -14.44
C THR A 293 8.40 -6.35 -13.79
N ILE A 294 8.25 -7.46 -13.09
CA ILE A 294 9.33 -8.37 -12.67
C ILE A 294 9.02 -9.73 -13.30
N GLU A 295 10.05 -10.49 -13.68
CA GLU A 295 9.83 -11.83 -14.24
C GLU A 295 9.25 -12.76 -13.15
N TYR A 296 8.08 -13.34 -13.42
CA TYR A 296 7.47 -14.32 -12.52
C TYR A 296 7.98 -15.73 -12.83
N LYS A 297 8.61 -16.37 -11.84
CA LYS A 297 9.00 -17.77 -11.87
C LYS A 297 8.12 -18.53 -10.88
N CYS A 298 7.31 -19.46 -11.38
CA CYS A 298 6.46 -20.27 -10.53
C CYS A 298 7.34 -21.17 -9.65
N PRO A 299 7.15 -21.19 -8.32
CA PRO A 299 7.95 -22.03 -7.43
C PRO A 299 7.93 -23.53 -7.81
N MET A 300 6.86 -24.00 -8.45
CA MET A 300 6.75 -25.39 -8.93
C MET A 300 7.50 -25.67 -10.24
N ASP A 301 7.80 -24.65 -11.05
CA ASP A 301 8.58 -24.81 -12.29
C ASP A 301 10.08 -24.97 -11.99
N VAL A 302 10.51 -24.55 -10.79
CA VAL A 302 11.89 -24.63 -10.30
C VAL A 302 12.03 -25.84 -9.39
N GLY A 303 11.68 -27.03 -9.91
CA GLY A 303 11.47 -28.28 -9.17
C GLY A 303 12.21 -28.39 -7.84
N GLY A 304 11.54 -28.04 -6.74
CA GLY A 304 11.99 -28.33 -5.38
C GLY A 304 13.44 -27.95 -5.01
N VAL A 305 14.09 -26.98 -5.66
CA VAL A 305 15.47 -26.60 -5.29
C VAL A 305 15.45 -25.39 -4.36
N ILE A 306 15.45 -25.73 -3.08
CA ILE A 306 16.21 -25.12 -1.98
C ILE A 306 17.14 -23.99 -2.44
N LEU A 307 17.03 -22.81 -1.81
CA LEU A 307 18.08 -21.81 -1.57
C LEU A 307 19.49 -22.26 -2.01
N THR A 308 19.85 -22.11 -3.28
CA THR A 308 21.24 -22.35 -3.70
C THR A 308 22.05 -21.08 -3.52
N GLN A 309 23.27 -21.31 -3.05
CA GLN A 309 24.40 -20.39 -2.93
C GLN A 309 24.49 -19.34 -4.06
N GLU A 310 24.05 -19.70 -5.27
CA GLU A 310 24.03 -18.86 -6.48
C GLU A 310 23.17 -17.58 -6.33
N MET A 311 22.08 -17.60 -5.56
CA MET A 311 21.28 -16.38 -5.31
C MET A 311 21.94 -15.42 -4.31
N ARG A 312 22.81 -15.92 -3.41
CA ARG A 312 23.66 -15.06 -2.55
C ARG A 312 24.73 -14.37 -3.38
N GLU A 313 25.36 -15.11 -4.29
CA GLU A 313 26.43 -14.59 -5.15
C GLU A 313 25.92 -13.50 -6.11
N LEU A 314 24.69 -13.62 -6.61
CA LEU A 314 24.07 -12.59 -7.46
C LEU A 314 23.76 -11.28 -6.69
N CYS A 315 23.33 -11.38 -5.42
CA CYS A 315 23.19 -10.20 -4.55
C CYS A 315 24.55 -9.55 -4.25
N ASP A 316 25.58 -10.35 -4.01
CA ASP A 316 26.92 -9.85 -3.71
C ASP A 316 27.59 -9.18 -4.93
N GLU A 317 27.35 -9.68 -6.15
CA GLU A 317 27.85 -9.06 -7.38
C GLU A 317 27.16 -7.73 -7.73
N GLU A 318 25.84 -7.62 -7.56
CA GLU A 318 25.14 -6.35 -7.80
C GLU A 318 25.52 -5.29 -6.74
N ASN A 319 25.73 -5.72 -5.49
CA ASN A 319 26.23 -4.87 -4.41
C ASN A 319 27.69 -4.42 -4.64
N ALA A 320 28.54 -5.27 -5.22
CA ALA A 320 29.91 -4.91 -5.61
C ALA A 320 29.92 -3.88 -6.76
N LYS A 321 29.02 -4.02 -7.74
CA LYS A 321 28.87 -3.08 -8.87
C LYS A 321 28.30 -1.73 -8.41
N ALA A 322 27.41 -1.70 -7.41
CA ALA A 322 26.91 -0.47 -6.80
C ALA A 322 28.00 0.29 -6.02
N LYS A 323 28.85 -0.41 -5.26
CA LYS A 323 30.00 0.20 -4.55
C LYS A 323 31.03 0.80 -5.50
N GLN A 324 31.31 0.17 -6.64
CA GLN A 324 32.27 0.70 -7.62
C GLN A 324 31.79 1.96 -8.35
N ARG A 325 30.47 2.18 -8.47
CA ARG A 325 29.93 3.43 -9.04
C ARG A 325 30.03 4.61 -8.09
N HIS A 326 29.93 4.36 -6.78
CA HIS A 326 29.97 5.41 -5.76
C HIS A 326 31.39 5.93 -5.46
N LEU A 327 32.42 5.16 -5.84
CA LEU A 327 33.84 5.52 -5.70
C LEU A 327 34.38 6.31 -6.91
N ARG A 328 33.55 6.59 -7.92
CA ARG A 328 33.93 7.28 -9.17
C ARG A 328 33.20 8.60 -9.41
N GLU A 329 32.50 9.12 -8.41
CA GLU A 329 31.90 10.47 -8.38
C GLU A 329 32.53 11.27 -7.23
#